data_AF-A0A537IG10-F1
#
_entry.id   AF-A0A537IG10-F1
#
_cell.length_a   1.000
_cell.length_b   1.000
_cell.length_c   1.000
_cell.angle_alpha   90.00
_cell.angle_beta   90.00
_cell.angle_gamma   90.00
#
_symmetry.space_group_name_H-M   'P 1'
#
loop_
_entity.id
_entity.type
_entity.pdbx_description
1 polymer ?
#
loop_
_entity_poly.entity_id
_entity_poly.type
_entity_poly.pdbx_seq_one_letter_code
_entity_poly.pdbx_strand_id
1 'polypeptide(L)'
;MTVKHFGVSVFGSIPQPAHMPCQECGASVPVLERDEHVCSEQRRLEYRLFQLRAELAAFDELFAAYLESPRGRFELWCAERERRSKPG
;
A
#
# COMPACT_ATOMS: atom_id res chain seq x y z
N MET A 1 18.58 -30.90 -42.04
CA MET A 1 17.33 -30.14 -42.30
C MET A 1 17.53 -28.74 -41.76
N THR A 2 17.82 -27.80 -42.65
CA THR A 2 18.23 -26.42 -42.30
C THR A 2 17.06 -25.51 -42.56
N VAL A 3 16.45 -24.97 -41.50
CA VAL A 3 15.43 -23.94 -41.67
C VAL A 3 16.11 -22.58 -41.58
N LYS A 4 16.32 -21.97 -42.74
CA LYS A 4 16.67 -20.55 -42.86
C LYS A 4 15.45 -19.72 -42.45
N HIS A 5 15.59 -18.92 -41.39
CA HIS A 5 14.71 -17.77 -41.19
C HIS A 5 15.56 -16.51 -41.32
N PHE A 6 15.51 -15.94 -42.52
CA PHE A 6 15.80 -14.54 -42.76
C PHE A 6 14.65 -13.74 -42.14
N GLY A 7 14.93 -12.96 -41.11
CA GLY A 7 13.95 -12.11 -40.46
C GLY A 7 14.63 -10.91 -39.84
N VAL A 8 14.79 -9.85 -40.61
CA VAL A 8 15.08 -8.52 -40.06
C VAL A 8 13.82 -8.10 -39.30
N SER A 9 13.87 -8.13 -37.97
CA SER A 9 12.77 -7.75 -37.11
C SER A 9 12.86 -6.27 -36.78
N VAL A 10 11.88 -5.50 -37.25
CA VAL A 10 11.62 -4.11 -36.88
C VAL A 10 11.02 -4.10 -35.47
N PHE A 11 11.87 -4.12 -34.44
CA PHE A 11 11.51 -3.65 -33.10
C PHE A 11 12.61 -2.70 -32.64
N GLY A 12 12.34 -1.40 -32.76
CA GLY A 12 13.18 -0.38 -32.14
C GLY A 12 13.29 -0.66 -30.64
N SER A 13 14.51 -0.63 -30.12
CA SER A 13 14.84 -0.88 -28.73
C SER A 13 13.91 -0.08 -27.80
N ILE A 14 13.07 -0.77 -27.02
CA ILE A 14 12.30 -0.11 -25.96
C ILE A 14 13.33 0.49 -24.98
N PRO A 15 13.30 1.81 -24.72
CA PRO A 15 14.24 2.42 -23.79
C PRO A 15 14.03 1.80 -22.40
N GLN A 16 15.11 1.29 -21.83
CA GLN A 16 15.08 0.71 -20.50
C GLN A 16 14.87 1.84 -19.48
N PRO A 17 13.95 1.71 -18.51
CA PRO A 17 13.69 2.77 -17.54
C PRO A 17 14.94 3.00 -16.70
N ALA A 18 15.34 4.27 -16.57
CA ALA A 18 16.50 4.65 -15.77
C ALA A 18 16.25 4.51 -14.26
N HIS A 19 14.99 4.47 -13.84
CA HIS A 19 14.57 4.36 -12.44
C HIS A 19 13.49 3.32 -12.25
N MET A 20 13.49 2.67 -11.09
CA MET A 20 12.46 1.71 -10.67
C MET A 20 12.00 2.03 -9.25
N PRO A 21 10.72 1.82 -8.92
CA PRO A 21 10.25 2.03 -7.56
C PRO A 21 10.83 0.97 -6.63
N CYS A 22 11.38 1.41 -5.50
CA CYS A 22 11.71 0.55 -4.38
C CYS A 22 10.43 -0.09 -3.85
N GLN A 23 10.42 -1.41 -3.71
CA GLN A 23 9.22 -2.16 -3.29
C GLN A 23 8.94 -2.02 -1.79
N GLU A 24 9.91 -1.53 -1.02
CA GLU A 24 9.77 -1.35 0.43
C GLU A 24 9.29 0.06 0.83
N CYS A 25 9.76 1.10 0.14
CA CYS A 25 9.48 2.49 0.50
C CYS A 25 8.93 3.35 -0.64
N GLY A 26 8.73 2.78 -1.83
CA GLY A 26 8.18 3.48 -3.00
C GLY A 26 9.06 4.57 -3.60
N ALA A 27 10.30 4.75 -3.13
CA ALA A 27 11.24 5.70 -3.71
C ALA A 27 11.53 5.35 -5.17
N SER A 28 11.60 6.34 -6.05
CA SER A 28 12.11 6.17 -7.41
C SER A 28 13.64 6.10 -7.33
N VAL A 29 14.21 4.93 -7.57
CA VAL A 29 15.65 4.67 -7.40
C VAL A 29 16.29 4.42 -8.77
N PRO A 30 17.45 5.04 -9.09
CA PRO A 30 18.19 4.72 -10.29
C PRO A 30 18.49 3.22 -10.36
N VAL A 31 18.34 2.61 -11.53
CA VAL A 31 18.55 1.16 -11.70
C VAL A 31 19.96 0.74 -11.29
N LEU A 32 20.96 1.58 -11.54
CA LEU A 32 22.36 1.31 -11.23
C LEU A 32 22.70 1.41 -9.74
N GLU A 33 21.88 2.10 -8.94
CA GLU A 33 22.11 2.36 -7.51
C GLU A 33 21.18 1.55 -6.62
N ARG A 34 20.47 0.57 -7.19
CA ARG A 34 19.40 -0.15 -6.49
C ARG A 34 19.89 -0.91 -5.26
N ASP A 35 21.07 -1.51 -5.35
CA ASP A 35 21.66 -2.30 -4.25
C ASP A 35 22.25 -1.41 -3.14
N GLU A 36 22.50 -0.14 -3.42
CA GLU A 36 23.00 0.85 -2.45
C GLU A 36 21.87 1.60 -1.74
N HIS A 37 20.63 1.48 -2.24
CA HIS A 37 19.49 2.19 -1.70
C HIS A 37 19.12 1.72 -0.30
N VAL A 38 19.22 2.64 0.66
CA VAL A 38 18.74 2.44 2.04
C VAL A 38 17.44 3.19 2.25
N CYS A 39 16.40 2.45 2.66
CA CYS A 39 15.10 3.03 3.00
C CYS A 39 15.16 3.72 4.37
N SER A 40 14.63 4.94 4.48
CA SER A 40 14.35 5.52 5.80
C SER A 40 13.06 4.95 6.38
N GLU A 41 13.00 4.81 7.70
CA GLU A 41 11.82 4.32 8.41
C GLU A 41 10.59 5.19 8.15
N GLN A 42 10.76 6.52 8.19
CA GLN A 42 9.67 7.45 7.91
C GLN A 42 9.08 7.22 6.51
N ARG A 43 9.91 7.03 5.48
CA ARG A 43 9.43 6.82 4.11
C ARG A 43 8.76 5.45 3.94
N ARG A 44 9.24 4.42 4.64
CA ARG A 44 8.55 3.11 4.69
C ARG A 44 7.15 3.25 5.27
N LEU A 45 7.00 4.02 6.35
CA LEU A 45 5.70 4.27 6.98
C LEU A 45 4.76 5.04 6.04
N GLU A 46 5.23 6.12 5.44
CA GLU A 46 4.46 6.91 4.46
C GLU A 46 4.00 6.04 3.28
N TYR A 47 4.89 5.20 2.75
CA TYR A 47 4.57 4.30 1.65
C TYR A 47 3.53 3.25 2.05
N ARG A 48 3.64 2.67 3.26
CA ARG A 48 2.66 1.72 3.77
C ARG A 48 1.29 2.36 3.98
N LEU A 49 1.23 3.57 4.53
CA LEU A 49 -0.02 4.32 4.66
C LEU A 49 -0.63 4.62 3.29
N PHE A 50 0.19 4.99 2.31
CA PHE A 50 -0.28 5.21 0.94
C PHE A 50 -0.90 3.94 0.34
N GLN A 51 -0.27 2.78 0.54
CA GLN A 51 -0.80 1.49 0.05
C GLN A 51 -2.13 1.13 0.73
N LEU A 52 -2.27 1.40 2.02
CA LEU A 52 -3.46 1.07 2.81
C LEU A 52 -4.61 2.08 2.68
N ARG A 53 -4.41 3.24 2.04
CA ARG A 53 -5.37 4.35 2.07
C ARG A 53 -6.79 3.97 1.66
N ALA A 54 -6.94 3.12 0.65
CA ALA A 54 -8.25 2.71 0.15
C ALA A 54 -8.94 1.73 1.11
N GLU A 55 -8.15 0.82 1.70
CA GLU A 55 -8.65 -0.13 2.69
C GLU A 55 -9.06 0.58 3.99
N LEU A 56 -8.25 1.55 4.44
CA LEU A 56 -8.58 2.40 5.60
C LEU A 56 -9.87 3.20 5.37
N ALA A 57 -10.03 3.81 4.18
CA ALA A 57 -11.26 4.52 3.85
C ALA A 57 -12.49 3.60 3.87
N ALA A 58 -12.39 2.41 3.28
CA ALA A 58 -13.48 1.43 3.30
C ALA A 58 -13.78 0.94 4.72
N PHE A 59 -12.74 0.72 5.53
CA PHE A 59 -12.90 0.38 6.95
C PHE A 59 -13.63 1.48 7.72
N ASP A 60 -13.27 2.75 7.52
CA ASP A 60 -13.92 3.88 8.19
C ASP A 60 -15.42 3.95 7.86
N GLU A 61 -15.79 3.73 6.59
CA GLU A 61 -17.19 3.67 6.17
C GLU A 61 -17.94 2.50 6.82
N LEU A 62 -17.36 1.30 6.80
CA LEU A 62 -17.95 0.11 7.41
C LEU A 62 -18.09 0.26 8.93
N PHE A 63 -17.09 0.85 9.58
CA PHE A 63 -17.10 1.09 11.01
C PHE A 63 -18.14 2.15 11.40
N ALA A 64 -18.26 3.24 10.63
CA ALA A 64 -19.31 4.22 10.83
C ALA A 64 -20.70 3.59 10.71
N ALA A 65 -20.95 2.83 9.64
CA ALA A 65 -22.20 2.10 9.45
C ALA A 65 -22.48 1.11 10.59
N TYR A 66 -21.44 0.42 11.08
CA TYR A 66 -21.55 -0.47 12.23
C TYR A 66 -21.99 0.28 13.49
N LEU A 67 -21.35 1.40 13.81
CA LEU A 67 -21.69 2.22 14.98
C LEU A 67 -23.10 2.80 14.91
N GLU A 68 -23.64 3.00 13.71
CA GLU A 68 -25.02 3.44 13.51
C GLU A 68 -26.06 2.30 13.66
N SER A 69 -25.63 1.04 13.51
CA SER A 69 -26.50 -0.12 13.67
C SER A 69 -27.01 -0.26 15.13
N PRO A 70 -28.16 -0.91 15.36
CA PRO A 70 -28.66 -1.17 16.71
C PRO A 70 -27.64 -1.89 17.60
N ARG A 71 -26.87 -2.82 17.03
CA ARG A 71 -25.81 -3.55 17.75
C ARG A 71 -24.66 -2.64 18.14
N GLY A 72 -24.13 -1.86 17.19
CA GLY A 72 -23.03 -0.93 17.47
C GLY A 72 -23.40 0.11 18.53
N ARG A 73 -24.62 0.66 18.47
CA ARG A 73 -25.14 1.59 19.49
C ARG A 73 -25.26 0.95 20.87
N PHE A 74 -25.72 -0.29 20.93
CA PHE A 74 -25.80 -1.04 22.20
C PHE A 74 -24.41 -1.28 22.79
N GLU A 75 -23.45 -1.74 21.99
CA GLU A 75 -22.08 -1.97 22.44
C GLU A 75 -21.40 -0.66 22.89
N LEU A 76 -21.63 0.45 22.18
CA LEU A 76 -21.13 1.77 22.57
C LEU A 76 -21.72 2.23 23.92
N TRP A 77 -23.03 2.00 24.14
CA TRP A 77 -23.69 2.29 25.42
C TRP A 77 -23.12 1.45 26.57
N CYS A 78 -22.87 0.16 26.34
CA CYS A 78 -22.23 -0.72 27.32
C CYS A 78 -20.81 -0.22 27.68
N ALA A 79 -20.00 0.09 26.67
CA ALA A 79 -18.63 0.55 26.87
C ALA A 79 -18.56 1.87 27.66
N GLU A 80 -19.48 2.80 27.41
CA GLU A 80 -19.57 4.05 28.17
C GLU A 80 -19.87 3.81 29.65
N ARG A 81 -20.75 2.85 29.96
CA ARG A 81 -21.05 2.50 31.36
C ARG A 81 -19.88 1.81 32.04
N GLU A 82 -19.19 0.91 31.33
CA GLU A 82 -18.01 0.24 31.85
C GLU A 82 -16.93 1.26 32.26
N ARG A 83 -16.63 2.23 31.39
CA ARG A 83 -15.69 3.32 31.68
C ARG A 83 -16.05 4.10 32.95
N ARG A 84 -17.34 4.38 33.16
CA ARG A 84 -17.82 5.09 34.37
C ARG A 84 -17.76 4.24 35.63
N SER A 85 -17.83 2.91 35.50
CA SER A 85 -17.79 1.98 36.62
C SER A 85 -16.38 1.60 37.07
N LYS A 86 -15.37 1.78 36.21
CA LYS A 86 -13.97 1.53 36.59
C LYS A 86 -13.47 2.73 37.41
N PRO A 87 -13.05 2.53 38.68
CA PRO A 87 -12.34 3.57 39.41
C PRO A 87 -11.02 3.87 38.68
N GLY A 88 -10.71 5.16 38.56
CA GLY A 88 -9.44 5.65 38.01
C GLY A 88 -8.27 5.40 38.94
#